data_AF-A0A7R9S5B9-F1
#
_entry.id   AF-A0A7R9S5B9-F1
#
_cell.length_a   1.000
_cell.length_b   1.000
_cell.length_c   1.000
_cell.angle_alpha   90.00
_cell.angle_beta   90.00
_cell.angle_gamma   90.00
#
_symmetry.space_group_name_H-M   'P 1'
#
loop_
_entity.id
_entity.type
_entity.pdbx_description
1 polymer ?
#
loop_
_entity_poly.entity_id
_entity_poly.type
_entity_poly.pdbx_seq_one_letter_code
_entity_poly.pdbx_strand_id
1 'polypeptide(L)'
;CTNTKIINSHCSPDLEHLTVKCRPYYLPREFNVVILTAVYIPPDANANTALGHLYDTICSQQSMYPEAVHILAGDFTHADLKAVLPKLHQHVKCATRGDKTLDKFYSNIKLSFRAKPRPHL
;
A
#
# COMPACT_ATOMS: atom_id res chain seq x y z
N CYS A 1 -18.03 8.39 0.04
CA CYS A 1 -17.07 8.26 1.16
C CYS A 1 -17.18 9.55 1.97
N THR A 2 -17.21 9.46 3.31
CA THR A 2 -17.23 10.64 4.18
C THR A 2 -15.92 10.76 4.94
N ASN A 3 -15.57 11.99 5.33
CA ASN A 3 -14.43 12.27 6.22
C ASN A 3 -13.08 11.76 5.68
N THR A 4 -12.86 11.92 4.38
CA THR A 4 -11.55 11.68 3.77
C THR A 4 -10.56 12.70 4.30
N LYS A 5 -9.49 12.24 4.96
CA LYS A 5 -8.45 13.10 5.54
C LYS A 5 -7.08 12.53 5.23
N ILE A 6 -6.17 13.38 4.76
CA ILE A 6 -4.75 13.04 4.69
C ILE A 6 -4.22 12.96 6.12
N ILE A 7 -3.66 11.81 6.49
CA ILE A 7 -3.14 11.57 7.85
C ILE A 7 -1.62 11.45 7.88
N ASN A 8 -0.98 11.16 6.75
CA ASN A 8 0.47 11.18 6.62
C ASN A 8 0.85 11.47 5.16
N SER A 9 1.99 12.11 4.96
CA SER A 9 2.61 12.27 3.64
C SER A 9 4.10 12.40 3.81
N HIS A 10 4.87 11.81 2.91
CA HIS A 10 6.32 11.92 2.90
C HIS A 10 6.80 11.98 1.45
N CYS A 11 7.85 12.77 1.23
CA CYS A 11 8.50 12.87 -0.06
C CYS A 11 10.00 13.02 0.18
N SER A 12 10.77 12.06 -0.32
CA SER A 12 12.22 12.08 -0.34
C SER A 12 12.73 11.40 -1.63
N PRO A 13 14.03 11.51 -1.94
CA PRO A 13 14.60 10.83 -3.12
C PRO A 13 14.40 9.30 -3.13
N ASP A 14 14.20 8.69 -1.96
CA ASP A 14 14.03 7.25 -1.83
C ASP A 14 12.56 6.80 -1.79
N LEU A 15 11.63 7.69 -1.39
CA LEU A 15 10.24 7.32 -1.13
C LEU A 15 9.31 8.52 -1.21
N GLU A 16 8.23 8.35 -1.97
CA GLU A 16 7.06 9.21 -1.90
C GLU A 16 5.87 8.38 -1.44
N HIS A 17 5.16 8.85 -0.41
CA HIS A 17 3.90 8.24 -0.02
C HIS A 17 2.88 9.25 0.48
N LEU A 18 1.61 8.89 0.33
CA LEU A 18 0.48 9.64 0.84
C LEU A 18 -0.49 8.67 1.50
N THR A 19 -0.75 8.87 2.80
CA THR A 19 -1.76 8.09 3.52
C THR A 19 -3.03 8.90 3.73
N VAL A 20 -4.13 8.34 3.24
CA VAL A 20 -5.47 8.88 3.39
C VAL A 20 -6.29 7.94 4.28
N LYS A 21 -6.92 8.53 5.30
CA LYS A 21 -7.94 7.90 6.11
C LYS A 21 -9.31 8.23 5.53
N CYS A 22 -10.17 7.25 5.36
CA CYS A 22 -11.52 7.49 4.88
C CYS A 22 -12.50 6.42 5.40
N ARG A 23 -13.79 6.75 5.49
CA ARG A 23 -14.85 5.79 5.82
C ARG A 23 -15.88 5.73 4.69
N PRO A 24 -15.83 4.68 3.83
CA PRO A 24 -16.86 4.44 2.84
C PRO A 24 -18.25 4.30 3.49
N TYR A 25 -19.31 4.67 2.76
CA TYR A 25 -20.69 4.54 3.24
C TYR A 25 -21.05 3.08 3.56
N TYR A 26 -20.58 2.16 2.70
CA TYR A 26 -20.80 0.72 2.82
C TYR A 26 -19.49 0.02 3.19
N LEU A 27 -19.06 0.20 4.43
CA LEU A 27 -17.93 -0.54 5.00
C LEU A 27 -18.47 -1.72 5.83
N PRO A 28 -17.93 -2.95 5.69
CA PRO A 28 -18.30 -4.07 6.53
C PRO A 28 -18.18 -3.72 8.03
N ARG A 29 -19.07 -4.29 8.85
CA ARG A 29 -19.21 -3.92 10.27
C ARG A 29 -17.96 -4.21 11.09
N GLU A 30 -17.17 -5.17 10.64
CA GLU A 30 -15.90 -5.60 11.19
C GLU A 30 -14.83 -4.51 11.11
N PHE A 31 -14.98 -3.53 10.21
CA PHE A 31 -14.00 -2.48 10.00
C PHE A 31 -14.54 -1.10 10.37
N ASN A 32 -13.72 -0.33 11.09
CA ASN A 32 -14.10 1.02 11.50
C ASN A 32 -13.62 2.10 10.51
N VAL A 33 -12.59 1.83 9.71
CA VAL A 33 -12.03 2.80 8.77
C VAL A 33 -11.17 2.10 7.70
N VAL A 34 -10.94 2.79 6.59
CA VAL A 34 -9.96 2.39 5.58
C VAL A 34 -8.79 3.36 5.65
N ILE A 35 -7.58 2.80 5.73
CA ILE A 35 -6.31 3.51 5.63
C ILE A 35 -5.70 3.11 4.29
N LEU A 36 -5.64 4.06 3.36
CA LEU A 36 -5.06 3.88 2.03
C LEU A 36 -3.75 4.64 1.95
N THR A 37 -2.66 3.93 1.67
CA THR A 37 -1.35 4.53 1.41
C THR A 37 -0.98 4.34 -0.05
N ALA A 38 -0.90 5.45 -0.78
CA ALA A 38 -0.28 5.48 -2.11
C ALA A 38 1.24 5.52 -1.94
N VAL A 39 1.97 4.71 -2.69
CA VAL A 39 3.43 4.58 -2.59
C VAL A 39 4.07 4.71 -3.98
N TYR A 40 5.16 5.48 -4.06
CA TYR A 40 6.04 5.53 -5.21
C TYR A 40 7.50 5.43 -4.73
N ILE A 41 8.23 4.45 -5.24
CA ILE A 41 9.66 4.26 -4.96
C ILE A 41 10.43 4.47 -6.26
N PRO A 42 11.22 5.55 -6.39
CA PRO A 42 12.01 5.81 -7.59
C PRO A 42 12.95 4.65 -7.95
N PRO A 43 13.26 4.42 -9.24
CA PRO A 43 14.15 3.34 -9.66
C PRO A 43 15.56 3.40 -9.05
N ASP A 44 16.06 4.61 -8.80
CA ASP A 44 17.38 4.85 -8.22
C ASP A 44 17.38 4.93 -6.68
N ALA A 45 16.22 4.69 -6.06
CA ALA A 45 16.05 4.76 -4.61
C ALA A 45 16.79 3.64 -3.87
N ASN A 46 17.26 3.96 -2.66
CA ASN A 46 17.69 2.96 -1.70
C ASN A 46 16.48 2.22 -1.12
N ALA A 47 16.26 0.99 -1.60
CA ALA A 47 15.13 0.17 -1.17
C ALA A 47 15.09 -0.08 0.34
N ASN A 48 16.24 -0.20 1.02
CA ASN A 48 16.27 -0.44 2.47
C ASN A 48 15.78 0.79 3.25
N THR A 49 16.21 1.98 2.83
CA THR A 49 15.74 3.25 3.41
C THR A 49 14.23 3.41 3.20
N ALA A 50 13.76 3.20 1.97
CA ALA A 50 12.34 3.28 1.63
C ALA A 50 11.49 2.29 2.44
N LEU A 51 11.94 1.03 2.53
CA LEU A 51 11.24 -0.02 3.28
C LEU A 51 11.25 0.23 4.79
N GLY A 52 12.33 0.80 5.34
CA GLY A 52 12.41 1.21 6.75
C GLY A 52 11.38 2.30 7.07
N HIS A 53 11.32 3.36 6.26
CA HIS A 53 10.34 4.42 6.44
C HIS A 53 8.89 3.93 6.29
N LEU A 54 8.63 3.05 5.31
CA LEU A 54 7.32 2.43 5.14
C LEU A 54 6.97 1.56 6.35
N TYR A 55 7.90 0.75 6.85
CA TYR A 55 7.69 -0.09 8.03
C TYR A 55 7.26 0.75 9.24
N ASP A 56 8.02 1.80 9.57
CA ASP A 56 7.70 2.66 10.72
C ASP A 56 6.34 3.34 10.57
N THR A 57 6.05 3.85 9.37
CA THR A 57 4.78 4.49 9.04
C THR A 57 3.61 3.52 9.22
N ILE A 58 3.72 2.32 8.67
CA ILE A 58 2.64 1.33 8.67
C ILE A 58 2.44 0.77 10.08
N CYS A 59 3.52 0.49 10.81
CA CYS A 59 3.45 0.05 12.20
C CYS A 59 2.73 1.09 13.07
N SER A 60 3.07 2.38 12.93
CA SER A 60 2.38 3.47 13.62
C SER A 60 0.89 3.52 13.28
N GLN A 61 0.55 3.38 12.00
CA GLN A 61 -0.84 3.38 11.53
C GLN A 61 -1.63 2.17 12.04
N GLN A 62 -1.02 0.98 12.07
CA GLN A 62 -1.64 -0.24 12.60
C GLN A 62 -1.87 -0.15 14.10
N SER A 63 -0.94 0.48 14.84
CA SER A 63 -1.13 0.76 16.27
C SER A 63 -2.24 1.77 16.53
N MET A 64 -2.35 2.82 15.70
CA MET A 64 -3.38 3.85 15.85
C MET A 64 -4.77 3.39 15.38
N TYR A 65 -4.82 2.50 14.39
CA TYR A 65 -6.04 2.00 13.77
C TYR A 65 -6.02 0.45 13.64
N PRO A 66 -6.13 -0.29 14.77
CA PRO A 66 -6.02 -1.74 14.76
C PRO A 66 -7.12 -2.44 13.95
N GLU A 67 -8.35 -1.93 14.03
CA GLU A 67 -9.53 -2.47 13.32
C GLU A 67 -9.74 -1.89 11.92
N ALA A 68 -8.69 -1.28 11.35
CA ALA A 68 -8.77 -0.71 10.00
C ALA A 68 -8.41 -1.71 8.92
N VAL A 69 -8.96 -1.49 7.73
CA VAL A 69 -8.41 -2.06 6.51
C VAL A 69 -7.21 -1.22 6.11
N HIS A 70 -6.03 -1.83 6.12
CA HIS A 70 -4.79 -1.19 5.67
C HIS A 70 -4.52 -1.62 4.24
N ILE A 71 -4.49 -0.66 3.32
CA ILE A 71 -4.23 -0.88 1.90
C ILE A 71 -3.02 -0.06 1.50
N LEU A 72 -2.07 -0.70 0.82
CA LEU A 72 -0.93 -0.03 0.22
C LEU A 72 -0.88 -0.35 -1.26
N ALA A 73 -0.81 0.68 -2.09
CA ALA A 73 -0.82 0.51 -3.53
C ALA A 73 0.07 1.55 -4.22
N GLY A 74 0.68 1.15 -5.32
CA GLY A 74 1.45 2.03 -6.19
C GLY A 74 2.64 1.32 -6.79
N ASP A 75 3.63 2.08 -7.25
CA ASP A 75 4.82 1.57 -7.92
C ASP A 75 5.94 1.36 -6.91
N PHE A 76 6.23 0.09 -6.64
CA PHE A 76 7.29 -0.32 -5.72
C PHE A 76 8.59 -0.62 -6.44
N THR A 77 8.62 -0.53 -7.77
CA THR A 77 9.80 -0.79 -8.61
C THR A 77 10.55 -2.06 -8.19
N HIS A 78 11.70 -1.94 -7.54
CA HIS A 78 12.55 -3.04 -7.06
C HIS A 78 12.32 -3.45 -5.60
N ALA A 79 11.54 -2.70 -4.82
CA ALA A 79 11.33 -2.97 -3.40
C ALA A 79 10.21 -4.00 -3.15
N ASP A 80 10.38 -4.91 -2.18
CA ASP A 80 9.34 -5.83 -1.73
C ASP A 80 9.00 -5.63 -0.25
N LEU A 81 7.81 -5.11 0.01
CA LEU A 81 7.31 -4.85 1.37
C LEU A 81 7.12 -6.13 2.19
N LYS A 82 6.99 -7.29 1.54
CA LYS A 82 6.82 -8.57 2.25
C LYS A 82 8.02 -8.90 3.15
N ALA A 83 9.21 -8.41 2.80
CA ALA A 83 10.43 -8.61 3.58
C ALA A 83 10.34 -7.97 4.98
N VAL A 84 9.66 -6.83 5.10
CA VAL A 84 9.55 -6.07 6.35
C VAL A 84 8.19 -6.23 7.04
N LEU A 85 7.12 -6.53 6.29
CA LEU A 85 5.76 -6.66 6.80
C LEU A 85 5.10 -7.96 6.29
N PRO A 86 5.48 -9.13 6.85
CA PRO A 86 5.01 -10.43 6.36
C PRO A 86 3.50 -10.66 6.58
N LYS A 87 2.86 -9.87 7.45
CA LYS A 87 1.41 -9.92 7.70
C LYS A 87 0.59 -9.28 6.59
N LEU A 88 1.21 -8.48 5.72
CA LEU A 88 0.53 -7.92 4.56
C LEU A 88 0.54 -8.91 3.40
N HIS A 89 -0.61 -9.04 2.75
CA HIS A 89 -0.79 -9.90 1.60
C HIS A 89 -0.64 -9.09 0.33
N GLN A 90 0.28 -9.48 -0.55
CA GLN A 90 0.41 -8.93 -1.89
C GLN A 90 -0.57 -9.64 -2.84
N HIS A 91 -1.33 -8.88 -3.63
CA HIS A 91 -2.44 -9.40 -4.45
C HIS A 91 -2.23 -9.33 -5.96
N VAL A 92 -1.27 -8.54 -6.46
CA VAL A 92 -0.99 -8.41 -7.89
C VAL A 92 -0.02 -9.49 -8.34
N LYS A 93 -0.50 -10.46 -9.11
CA LYS A 93 0.31 -11.59 -9.61
C LYS A 93 0.60 -11.54 -11.10
N CYS A 94 0.08 -10.55 -11.81
CA CYS A 94 0.31 -10.35 -13.24
C CYS A 94 1.34 -9.24 -13.46
N ALA A 95 2.03 -9.29 -14.60
CA ALA A 95 2.93 -8.22 -14.99
C ALA A 95 2.16 -6.89 -15.16
N THR A 96 2.79 -5.81 -14.71
CA THR A 96 2.25 -4.44 -14.81
C THR A 96 3.10 -3.57 -15.73
N ARG A 97 4.33 -3.98 -16.03
CA ARG A 97 5.21 -3.36 -17.01
C ARG A 97 6.10 -4.42 -17.67
N GLY A 98 5.89 -4.66 -18.96
CA GLY A 98 6.57 -5.75 -19.66
C GLY A 98 6.27 -7.10 -19.00
N ASP A 99 7.30 -7.81 -18.59
CA ASP A 99 7.25 -9.08 -17.85
C ASP A 99 7.35 -8.90 -16.32
N LYS A 100 7.46 -7.67 -15.83
CA LYS A 100 7.67 -7.35 -14.40
C LYS A 100 6.41 -6.88 -13.70
N THR A 101 6.31 -7.19 -12.41
CA THR A 101 5.26 -6.71 -11.50
C THR A 101 5.84 -5.62 -10.61
N LEU A 102 5.75 -4.38 -11.07
CA LEU A 102 6.33 -3.21 -10.39
C LEU A 102 5.27 -2.51 -9.53
N ASP A 103 4.04 -2.44 -10.06
CA ASP A 103 2.90 -1.97 -9.30
C ASP A 103 2.41 -3.10 -8.39
N LYS A 104 2.34 -2.81 -7.11
CA LYS A 104 1.93 -3.79 -6.10
C LYS A 104 0.73 -3.26 -5.32
N PHE A 105 -0.08 -4.21 -4.86
CA PHE A 105 -1.20 -3.95 -3.97
C PHE A 105 -1.05 -4.88 -2.77
N TYR A 106 -0.89 -4.30 -1.58
CA TYR A 106 -0.79 -5.00 -0.32
C TYR A 106 -1.99 -4.68 0.57
N SER A 107 -2.47 -5.66 1.33
CA SER A 107 -3.44 -5.40 2.40
C SER A 107 -3.34 -6.39 3.56
N ASN A 108 -3.84 -6.02 4.73
CA ASN A 108 -3.97 -6.92 5.89
C ASN A 108 -5.07 -7.99 5.73
N ILE A 109 -5.93 -7.88 4.72
CA ILE A 109 -6.97 -8.86 4.40
C ILE A 109 -6.49 -9.78 3.27
N LYS A 110 -6.66 -11.11 3.43
CA LYS A 110 -6.40 -12.09 2.37
C LYS A 110 -7.47 -12.02 1.29
N LEU A 111 -7.07 -12.20 0.03
CA LEU A 111 -7.99 -12.25 -1.13
C LEU A 111 -8.90 -11.02 -1.29
N SER A 112 -8.49 -9.86 -0.75
CA SER A 112 -9.22 -8.60 -0.83
C SER A 112 -9.20 -7.97 -2.22
N PHE A 113 -8.22 -8.35 -3.05
CA PHE A 113 -8.04 -7.82 -4.39
C PHE A 113 -7.67 -8.92 -5.38
N ARG A 114 -8.17 -8.80 -6.62
CA ARG A 114 -7.83 -9.69 -7.73
C ARG A 114 -7.42 -8.83 -8.92
N ALA A 115 -6.12 -8.79 -9.20
CA ALA A 115 -5.62 -8.19 -10.42
C ALA A 115 -6.07 -9.02 -11.64
N LYS A 116 -6.49 -8.34 -12.71
CA LYS A 116 -6.75 -8.95 -14.01
C LYS A 116 -5.89 -8.24 -15.05
N PRO A 117 -5.01 -8.96 -15.78
CA PRO A 117 -4.26 -8.35 -16.87
C PRO A 117 -5.24 -7.90 -17.95
N ARG A 118 -4.95 -6.75 -18.56
CA ARG A 118 -5.64 -6.31 -19.77
C ARG A 118 -4.81 -6.72 -20.98
N PRO A 119 -5.45 -6.93 -22.15
CA PRO A 119 -4.72 -7.11 -23.40
C PRO A 119 -3.73 -5.97 -23.60
N HIS A 120 -2.56 -6.29 -24.16
CA HIS A 120 -1.65 -5.26 -24.63
C HIS A 120 -2.38 -4.41 -25.68
N LEU A 121 -2.38 -3.08 -25.46
CA LEU A 121 -2.85 -2.10 -26.44
C LEU A 121 -1.83 -1.97 -27.58
#